data_AF-A0A381VGN9-F1
#
_entry.id   AF-A0A381VGN9-F1
#
_cell.length_a   1.000
_cell.length_b   1.000
_cell.length_c   1.000
_cell.angle_alpha   90.00
_cell.angle_beta   90.00
_cell.angle_gamma   90.00
#
_symmetry.space_group_name_H-M   'P 1'
#
loop_
_entity.id
_entity.type
_entity.pdbx_description
1 polymer ?
#
loop_
_entity_poly.entity_id
_entity_poly.type
_entity_poly.pdbx_seq_one_letter_code
_entity_poly.pdbx_strand_id
1 'polypeptide(L)'
;ASGDVLVVINPDCLVWPHTIERLCRLLRDQQEVGLVGGLVFGIHGSEQAGCRRYDVTPIRSIGKMLGKLFPLKNMPTIDMTNEPIPQNSIDVDAVSGSFFAVRKSVYRELGGMDEDYFLHFEDLDFCRRVREGGYRVVFNPDVSVIHVGAVSSGVKSVEIAGYKHRSLKTYFRKHLDRYSLTACVVSIMSQLYVWISCLYGLIKPEMRYNQDSDLFESIWSVSNVNEVLVIGDQCRLLYAVVMRLAARGYVVVVETSDPQTAPRIPRVSWVTSEYTKKVPKKDCPEFGWTLCLGSTERLKAYQQRFSCRMFGSQLLIQTGVETKVADQNNTIEKAVVGETGVDWLEWGPLALCLWLNSSGSGSAKNSRKNNELVTTDDLKKEHQSLVDSPQQVHVDDISELCLDVLVGISEQESDTTTQKILKGCIDRFSQRTRPLYN
;
A
#
# COMPACT_ATOMS: atom_id res chain seq x y z
N ALA A 1 23.75 -6.15 -18.32
CA ALA A 1 23.00 -4.88 -18.37
C ALA A 1 23.80 -3.78 -19.10
N SER A 2 23.22 -3.14 -20.12
CA SER A 2 23.87 -2.09 -20.92
C SER A 2 23.58 -0.66 -20.44
N GLY A 3 22.41 -0.38 -19.86
CA GLY A 3 22.01 0.97 -19.40
C GLY A 3 22.86 1.56 -18.26
N ASP A 4 22.74 2.88 -18.07
CA ASP A 4 23.53 3.67 -17.10
C ASP A 4 23.07 3.53 -15.64
N VAL A 5 21.81 3.13 -15.46
CA VAL A 5 21.19 2.83 -14.17
C VAL A 5 20.92 1.34 -14.12
N LEU A 6 21.29 0.72 -13.00
CA LEU A 6 20.93 -0.66 -12.68
C LEU A 6 19.78 -0.62 -11.68
N VAL A 7 18.70 -1.33 -11.96
CA VAL A 7 17.61 -1.54 -11.02
C VAL A 7 17.76 -2.95 -10.47
N VAL A 8 17.99 -3.04 -9.16
CA VAL A 8 17.99 -4.30 -8.41
C VAL A 8 16.58 -4.50 -7.88
N ILE A 9 15.99 -5.63 -8.23
CA ILE A 9 14.60 -5.94 -7.96
C ILE A 9 14.45 -7.44 -7.75
N ASN A 10 13.72 -7.82 -6.71
CA ASN A 10 13.34 -9.22 -6.52
C ASN A 10 12.30 -9.66 -7.57
N PRO A 11 12.32 -10.94 -7.98
CA PRO A 11 11.39 -11.45 -9.00
C PRO A 11 9.91 -11.42 -8.57
N ASP A 12 9.63 -11.28 -7.27
CA ASP A 12 8.30 -11.20 -6.67
C ASP A 12 7.90 -9.76 -6.29
N CYS A 13 8.51 -8.76 -6.95
CA CYS A 13 8.12 -7.37 -6.85
C CYS A 13 7.19 -6.98 -8.02
N LEU A 14 6.06 -6.34 -7.71
CA LEU A 14 5.24 -5.61 -8.68
C LEU A 14 5.59 -4.12 -8.64
N VAL A 15 5.82 -3.56 -9.82
CA VAL A 15 6.32 -2.20 -10.00
C VAL A 15 5.51 -1.48 -11.07
N TRP A 16 5.13 -0.24 -10.77
CA TRP A 16 4.49 0.62 -11.75
C TRP A 16 5.50 1.10 -12.81
N PRO A 17 5.12 1.21 -14.09
CA PRO A 17 6.03 1.69 -15.14
C PRO A 17 6.69 3.05 -14.80
N HIS A 18 5.93 3.98 -14.22
CA HIS A 18 6.45 5.31 -13.83
C HIS A 18 7.41 5.27 -12.63
N THR A 19 7.38 4.21 -11.81
CA THR A 19 8.26 4.08 -10.63
C THR A 19 9.71 4.01 -11.07
N ILE A 20 10.02 3.22 -12.10
CA ILE A 20 11.37 3.09 -12.67
C ILE A 20 11.82 4.44 -13.27
N GLU A 21 10.94 5.12 -13.99
CA GLU A 21 11.25 6.42 -14.59
C GLU A 21 11.65 7.46 -13.53
N ARG A 22 10.92 7.53 -12.40
CA ARG A 22 11.22 8.45 -11.28
C ARG A 22 12.59 8.18 -10.68
N LEU A 23 12.96 6.92 -10.46
CA LEU A 23 14.28 6.54 -9.95
C LEU A 23 15.39 6.94 -10.92
N CYS A 24 15.22 6.62 -12.20
CA CYS A 24 16.17 6.98 -13.25
C CYS A 24 16.30 8.50 -13.43
N ARG A 25 15.23 9.26 -13.22
CA ARG A 25 15.26 10.73 -13.27
C ARG A 25 16.08 11.29 -12.10
N LEU A 26 15.82 10.84 -10.86
CA LEU A 26 16.59 11.27 -9.69
C LEU A 26 18.09 11.00 -9.85
N LEU A 27 18.45 9.78 -10.31
CA LEU A 27 19.83 9.42 -10.62
C LEU A 27 20.39 10.09 -11.89
N ARG A 28 19.62 10.84 -12.69
CA ARG A 28 20.21 11.67 -13.76
C ARG A 28 20.42 13.09 -13.27
N ASP A 29 19.49 13.60 -12.48
CA ASP A 29 19.46 14.99 -12.05
C ASP A 29 20.43 15.27 -10.89
N GLN A 30 20.73 14.29 -10.03
CA GLN A 30 21.57 14.47 -8.83
C GLN A 30 22.80 13.55 -8.86
N GLN A 31 23.93 14.05 -9.35
CA GLN A 31 25.16 13.27 -9.58
C GLN A 31 25.78 12.72 -8.29
N GLU A 32 25.59 13.40 -7.18
CA GLU A 32 26.03 12.98 -5.85
C GLU A 32 25.24 11.79 -5.29
N VAL A 33 24.05 11.48 -5.83
CA VAL A 33 23.26 10.32 -5.42
C VAL A 33 23.76 9.09 -6.15
N GLY A 34 24.30 8.13 -5.40
CA GLY A 34 24.78 6.86 -5.93
C GLY A 34 23.68 5.81 -6.03
N LEU A 35 22.77 5.79 -5.05
CA LEU A 35 21.75 4.77 -4.88
C LEU A 35 20.45 5.38 -4.35
N VAL A 36 19.31 4.93 -4.87
CA VAL A 36 17.98 5.36 -4.46
C VAL A 36 17.04 4.17 -4.26
N GLY A 37 16.32 4.17 -3.14
CA GLY A 37 15.22 3.24 -2.85
C GLY A 37 13.89 3.96 -2.67
N GLY A 38 12.83 3.20 -2.39
CA GLY A 38 11.49 3.72 -2.16
C GLY A 38 10.71 2.89 -1.14
N LEU A 39 9.41 3.14 -1.06
CA LEU A 39 8.49 2.36 -0.23
C LEU A 39 8.32 0.95 -0.81
N VAL A 40 8.40 -0.04 0.05
CA VAL A 40 8.12 -1.44 -0.27
C VAL A 40 6.94 -1.87 0.59
N PHE A 41 5.81 -2.16 -0.05
CA PHE A 41 4.63 -2.67 0.63
C PHE A 41 4.59 -4.19 0.55
N GLY A 42 4.06 -4.85 1.59
CA GLY A 42 3.63 -6.24 1.48
C GLY A 42 2.33 -6.37 0.70
N ILE A 43 1.88 -7.59 0.43
CA ILE A 43 0.62 -7.87 -0.29
C ILE A 43 -0.62 -7.25 0.37
N HIS A 44 -0.59 -7.07 1.69
CA HIS A 44 -1.66 -6.43 2.45
C HIS A 44 -1.48 -4.91 2.60
N GLY A 45 -0.49 -4.31 1.93
CA GLY A 45 -0.27 -2.86 1.94
C GLY A 45 0.44 -2.30 3.18
N SER A 46 0.96 -3.15 4.06
CA SER A 46 1.81 -2.71 5.19
C SER A 46 3.21 -2.38 4.70
N GLU A 47 3.83 -1.31 5.23
CA GLU A 47 5.23 -1.00 4.92
C GLU A 47 6.13 -2.16 5.40
N GLN A 48 6.93 -2.74 4.50
CA GLN A 48 7.89 -3.75 4.89
C GLN A 48 9.03 -3.11 5.69
N ALA A 49 9.45 -3.80 6.75
CA ALA A 49 10.61 -3.37 7.52
C ALA A 49 11.86 -3.35 6.63
N GLY A 50 12.58 -2.22 6.65
CA GLY A 50 13.86 -2.09 5.95
C GLY A 50 13.83 -1.27 4.66
N CYS A 51 12.69 -0.70 4.27
CA CYS A 51 12.59 0.26 3.16
C CYS A 51 13.59 1.43 3.31
N ARG A 52 13.78 1.86 4.56
CA ARG A 52 14.65 2.96 4.98
C ARG A 52 15.20 2.65 6.37
N ARG A 53 16.52 2.75 6.50
CA ARG A 53 17.25 2.27 7.66
C ARG A 53 18.36 3.23 8.07
N TYR A 54 18.62 3.24 9.37
CA TYR A 54 19.87 3.74 9.94
C TYR A 54 21.00 2.71 9.80
N ASP A 55 22.24 3.17 9.98
CA ASP A 55 23.41 2.31 9.92
C ASP A 55 23.34 1.26 11.03
N VAL A 56 23.88 0.08 10.70
CA VAL A 56 23.96 -1.06 11.60
C VAL A 56 25.03 -0.77 12.65
N THR A 57 24.58 -0.55 13.87
CA THR A 57 25.43 -0.42 15.05
C THR A 57 25.11 -1.51 16.06
N PRO A 58 26.02 -1.84 16.99
CA PRO A 58 25.74 -2.80 18.06
C PRO A 58 24.46 -2.43 18.85
N ILE A 59 24.30 -1.16 19.23
CA ILE A 59 23.13 -0.70 20.00
C ILE A 59 21.82 -0.83 19.22
N ARG A 60 21.80 -0.49 17.92
CA ARG A 60 20.60 -0.64 17.08
C ARG A 60 20.28 -2.10 16.76
N SER A 61 21.31 -2.94 16.63
CA SER A 61 21.15 -4.38 16.44
C SER A 61 20.53 -5.04 17.67
N ILE A 62 21.01 -4.67 18.87
CA ILE A 62 20.45 -5.11 20.14
C ILE A 62 19.00 -4.59 20.28
N GLY A 63 18.75 -3.31 20.00
CA GLY A 63 17.40 -2.75 20.06
C GLY A 63 16.41 -3.43 19.12
N LYS A 64 16.82 -3.75 17.88
CA LYS A 64 16.00 -4.52 16.93
C LYS A 64 15.69 -5.94 17.44
N MET A 65 16.64 -6.59 18.10
CA MET A 65 16.47 -7.93 18.65
C MET A 65 15.57 -7.95 19.89
N LEU A 66 15.82 -7.04 20.83
CA LEU A 66 15.06 -6.93 22.08
C LEU A 66 13.64 -6.41 21.83
N GLY A 67 13.45 -5.47 20.91
CA GLY A 67 12.14 -4.92 20.55
C GLY A 67 11.12 -5.98 20.08
N LYS A 68 11.60 -7.13 19.59
CA LYS A 68 10.74 -8.27 19.23
C LYS A 68 10.32 -9.12 20.43
N LEU A 69 11.14 -9.20 21.46
CA LEU A 69 10.90 -10.00 22.66
C LEU A 69 10.13 -9.20 23.72
N PHE A 70 10.48 -7.92 23.84
CA PHE A 70 9.91 -6.98 24.80
C PHE A 70 9.67 -5.65 24.07
N PRO A 71 8.45 -5.06 24.13
CA PRO A 71 8.17 -3.76 23.53
C PRO A 71 8.82 -2.64 24.36
N LEU A 72 10.14 -2.59 24.35
CA LEU A 72 10.95 -1.58 25.02
C LEU A 72 10.81 -0.26 24.25
N LYS A 73 9.99 0.64 24.80
CA LYS A 73 9.87 2.00 24.28
C LYS A 73 11.26 2.67 24.29
N ASN A 74 11.58 3.34 23.18
CA ASN A 74 12.75 4.24 23.03
C ASN A 74 14.13 3.59 22.84
N MET A 75 14.23 2.27 22.63
CA MET A 75 15.51 1.71 22.18
C MET A 75 15.77 2.05 20.71
N PRO A 76 16.98 2.54 20.35
CA PRO A 76 17.35 2.73 18.96
C PRO A 76 17.25 1.41 18.19
N THR A 77 16.64 1.45 17.01
CA THR A 77 16.56 0.32 16.08
C THR A 77 17.13 0.71 14.71
N ILE A 78 17.29 -0.27 13.83
CA ILE A 78 17.79 -0.09 12.47
C ILE A 78 16.67 0.45 11.56
N ASP A 79 15.43 -0.01 11.75
CA ASP A 79 14.32 0.25 10.82
C ASP A 79 13.58 1.57 11.15
N MET A 80 13.34 2.39 10.13
CA MET A 80 12.58 3.65 10.26
C MET A 80 11.08 3.48 9.96
N THR A 81 10.56 2.25 9.91
CA THR A 81 9.18 1.94 9.48
C THR A 81 8.10 2.57 10.36
N ASN A 82 8.41 2.79 11.64
CA ASN A 82 7.51 3.45 12.60
C ASN A 82 7.62 4.98 12.59
N GLU A 83 8.52 5.54 11.78
CA GLU A 83 8.65 6.99 11.62
C GLU A 83 7.70 7.51 10.53
N PRO A 84 7.26 8.78 10.59
CA PRO A 84 6.47 9.38 9.53
C PRO A 84 7.16 9.29 8.16
N ILE A 85 6.38 9.17 7.08
CA ILE A 85 6.92 9.27 5.72
C ILE A 85 7.44 10.70 5.51
N PRO A 86 8.70 10.90 5.07
CA PRO A 86 9.20 12.23 4.78
C PRO A 86 8.44 12.84 3.61
N GLN A 87 8.30 14.16 3.60
CA GLN A 87 7.62 14.87 2.51
C GLN A 87 8.45 14.92 1.22
N ASN A 88 9.78 14.89 1.35
CA ASN A 88 10.74 14.95 0.24
C ASN A 88 11.69 13.75 0.32
N SER A 89 12.47 13.55 -0.74
CA SER A 89 13.58 12.60 -0.70
C SER A 89 14.56 12.97 0.42
N ILE A 90 15.01 11.97 1.19
CA ILE A 90 15.95 12.16 2.31
C ILE A 90 17.14 11.22 2.17
N ASP A 91 18.27 11.63 2.73
CA ASP A 91 19.41 10.73 2.90
C ASP A 91 19.11 9.71 4.00
N VAL A 92 19.43 8.46 3.73
CA VAL A 92 19.31 7.34 4.68
C VAL A 92 20.60 6.54 4.65
N ASP A 93 20.85 5.75 5.68
CA ASP A 93 22.07 4.93 5.71
C ASP A 93 21.93 3.68 4.82
N ALA A 94 20.71 3.18 4.64
CA ALA A 94 20.41 2.09 3.72
C ALA A 94 18.93 2.01 3.30
N VAL A 95 18.70 1.40 2.12
CA VAL A 95 17.37 1.06 1.58
C VAL A 95 17.29 -0.44 1.29
N SER A 96 16.09 -0.99 1.10
CA SER A 96 15.87 -2.43 0.96
C SER A 96 16.51 -3.04 -0.28
N GLY A 97 17.19 -4.19 -0.13
CA GLY A 97 17.71 -4.99 -1.24
C GLY A 97 16.64 -5.56 -2.18
N SER A 98 15.38 -5.63 -1.73
CA SER A 98 14.26 -6.09 -2.58
C SER A 98 13.96 -5.17 -3.77
N PHE A 99 14.30 -3.88 -3.63
CA PHE A 99 14.06 -2.88 -4.67
C PHE A 99 14.89 -1.61 -4.45
N PHE A 100 15.85 -1.36 -5.33
CA PHE A 100 16.56 -0.08 -5.42
C PHE A 100 17.11 0.16 -6.83
N ALA A 101 17.46 1.41 -7.14
CA ALA A 101 18.22 1.77 -8.34
C ALA A 101 19.58 2.33 -7.94
N VAL A 102 20.61 2.03 -8.73
CA VAL A 102 21.99 2.45 -8.50
C VAL A 102 22.65 2.85 -9.81
N ARG A 103 23.55 3.83 -9.79
CA ARG A 103 24.38 4.15 -10.95
C ARG A 103 25.26 2.95 -11.30
N LYS A 104 25.31 2.60 -12.58
CA LYS A 104 26.19 1.52 -13.06
C LYS A 104 27.67 1.83 -12.81
N SER A 105 28.07 3.10 -12.88
CA SER A 105 29.43 3.54 -12.55
C SER A 105 29.76 3.24 -11.08
N VAL A 106 28.92 3.68 -10.15
CA VAL A 106 29.06 3.45 -8.70
C VAL A 106 29.05 1.95 -8.38
N TYR A 107 28.12 1.19 -8.96
CA TYR A 107 28.04 -0.25 -8.76
C TYR A 107 29.33 -0.96 -9.19
N ARG A 108 29.91 -0.57 -10.33
CA ARG A 108 31.17 -1.14 -10.83
C ARG A 108 32.38 -0.69 -10.02
N GLU A 109 32.45 0.58 -9.67
CA GLU A 109 33.52 1.16 -8.86
C GLU A 109 33.66 0.43 -7.51
N LEU A 110 32.53 0.13 -6.88
CA LEU A 110 32.49 -0.52 -5.57
C LEU A 110 32.54 -2.05 -5.64
N GLY A 111 32.63 -2.66 -6.83
CA GLY A 111 32.67 -4.11 -6.99
C GLY A 111 31.33 -4.83 -6.78
N GLY A 112 30.21 -4.12 -6.87
CA GLY A 112 28.86 -4.69 -6.76
C GLY A 112 28.47 -5.13 -5.34
N MET A 113 27.46 -6.00 -5.25
CA MET A 113 27.09 -6.63 -3.98
C MET A 113 28.10 -7.73 -3.63
N ASP A 114 28.29 -7.95 -2.34
CA ASP A 114 29.36 -8.80 -1.83
C ASP A 114 28.88 -10.25 -1.66
N GLU A 115 29.54 -11.19 -2.35
CA GLU A 115 29.17 -12.60 -2.41
C GLU A 115 29.43 -13.36 -1.09
N ASP A 116 30.14 -12.78 -0.12
CA ASP A 116 30.25 -13.36 1.23
C ASP A 116 28.92 -13.38 1.98
N TYR A 117 27.92 -12.62 1.51
CA TYR A 117 26.57 -12.61 2.04
C TYR A 117 25.66 -13.49 1.18
N PHE A 118 25.21 -14.62 1.73
CA PHE A 118 24.22 -15.46 1.05
C PHE A 118 22.81 -14.81 1.06
N LEU A 119 22.40 -14.27 2.21
CA LEU A 119 21.10 -13.63 2.41
C LEU A 119 21.15 -12.69 3.62
N HIS A 120 20.50 -11.53 3.49
CA HIS A 120 20.48 -10.42 4.45
C HIS A 120 21.84 -9.75 4.67
N PHE A 121 21.79 -8.44 4.95
CA PHE A 121 22.95 -7.56 5.16
C PHE A 121 23.81 -7.27 3.92
N GLU A 122 23.61 -7.95 2.79
CA GLU A 122 24.25 -7.61 1.51
C GLU A 122 23.87 -6.19 1.06
N ASP A 123 22.61 -5.82 1.28
CA ASP A 123 22.05 -4.52 0.95
C ASP A 123 22.56 -3.41 1.90
N LEU A 124 22.66 -3.72 3.20
CA LEU A 124 23.22 -2.84 4.22
C LEU A 124 24.72 -2.58 3.99
N ASP A 125 25.47 -3.64 3.68
CA ASP A 125 26.89 -3.57 3.33
C ASP A 125 27.11 -2.69 2.08
N PHE A 126 26.33 -2.95 1.03
CA PHE A 126 26.45 -2.19 -0.21
C PHE A 126 26.09 -0.71 -0.01
N CYS A 127 24.99 -0.41 0.69
CA CYS A 127 24.62 0.98 1.00
C CYS A 127 25.69 1.70 1.82
N ARG A 128 26.34 1.01 2.77
CA ARG A 128 27.45 1.57 3.52
C ARG A 128 28.66 1.86 2.63
N ARG A 129 29.06 0.92 1.76
CA ARG A 129 30.14 1.15 0.80
C ARG A 129 29.85 2.29 -0.18
N VAL A 130 28.59 2.47 -0.59
CA VAL A 130 28.15 3.64 -1.38
C VAL A 130 28.43 4.93 -0.63
N ARG A 131 28.07 5.02 0.66
CA ARG A 131 28.36 6.18 1.51
C ARG A 131 29.85 6.41 1.73
N GLU A 132 30.62 5.35 2.00
CA GLU A 132 32.07 5.43 2.20
C GLU A 132 32.82 5.81 0.90
N GLY A 133 32.24 5.50 -0.26
CA GLY A 133 32.70 5.99 -1.57
C GLY A 133 32.36 7.45 -1.87
N GLY A 134 31.75 8.18 -0.92
CA GLY A 134 31.40 9.59 -1.06
C GLY A 134 30.09 9.87 -1.78
N TYR A 135 29.27 8.85 -2.03
CA TYR A 135 27.96 8.98 -2.66
C TYR A 135 26.82 8.97 -1.64
N ARG A 136 25.71 9.63 -1.96
CA ARG A 136 24.49 9.61 -1.14
C ARG A 136 23.65 8.37 -1.43
N VAL A 137 23.04 7.83 -0.36
CA VAL A 137 21.98 6.83 -0.43
C VAL A 137 20.67 7.52 -0.06
N VAL A 138 19.71 7.51 -0.99
CA VAL A 138 18.49 8.31 -0.89
C VAL A 138 17.26 7.41 -0.78
N PHE A 139 16.36 7.74 0.14
CA PHE A 139 14.99 7.23 0.14
C PHE A 139 14.07 8.24 -0.54
N ASN A 140 13.37 7.80 -1.59
CA ASN A 140 12.39 8.62 -2.30
C ASN A 140 10.95 8.21 -1.89
N PRO A 141 10.20 9.06 -1.17
CA PRO A 141 8.84 8.74 -0.73
C PRO A 141 7.81 8.73 -1.87
N ASP A 142 8.14 9.23 -3.07
CA ASP A 142 7.26 9.23 -4.25
C ASP A 142 7.44 7.97 -5.11
N VAL A 143 8.19 6.98 -4.64
CA VAL A 143 8.44 5.71 -5.32
C VAL A 143 7.92 4.60 -4.43
N SER A 144 7.03 3.77 -4.95
CA SER A 144 6.56 2.58 -4.24
C SER A 144 6.50 1.34 -5.12
N VAL A 145 6.66 0.18 -4.49
CA VAL A 145 6.53 -1.16 -5.07
C VAL A 145 5.80 -2.08 -4.09
N ILE A 146 5.25 -3.18 -4.60
CA ILE A 146 4.70 -4.24 -3.77
C ILE A 146 5.61 -5.45 -3.87
N HIS A 147 6.10 -5.95 -2.75
CA HIS A 147 6.96 -7.12 -2.65
C HIS A 147 6.19 -8.22 -1.94
N VAL A 148 5.96 -9.34 -2.62
CA VAL A 148 5.14 -10.44 -2.09
C VAL A 148 5.83 -11.08 -0.89
N GLY A 149 7.17 -11.26 -0.95
CA GLY A 149 7.97 -11.81 0.14
C GLY A 149 7.78 -13.32 0.35
N ALA A 150 7.05 -13.99 -0.54
CA ALA A 150 6.67 -15.40 -0.42
C ALA A 150 7.63 -16.37 -1.11
N VAL A 151 8.69 -15.90 -1.78
CA VAL A 151 9.64 -16.79 -2.49
C VAL A 151 10.51 -17.60 -1.52
N SER A 152 10.62 -17.17 -0.26
CA SER A 152 11.33 -17.94 0.79
C SER A 152 10.47 -19.05 1.44
N SER A 153 9.27 -19.33 0.92
CA SER A 153 8.23 -20.20 1.52
C SER A 153 8.64 -21.66 1.78
N GLY A 154 9.83 -22.10 1.35
CA GLY A 154 10.39 -23.41 1.68
C GLY A 154 11.43 -23.42 2.80
N VAL A 155 11.92 -22.25 3.22
CA VAL A 155 13.01 -22.13 4.20
C VAL A 155 12.43 -21.93 5.59
N LYS A 156 12.81 -22.81 6.53
CA LYS A 156 12.32 -22.73 7.92
C LYS A 156 12.73 -21.40 8.56
N SER A 157 11.88 -20.87 9.42
CA SER A 157 12.10 -19.60 10.12
C SER A 157 13.45 -19.55 10.86
N VAL A 158 13.85 -20.69 11.44
CA VAL A 158 15.14 -20.93 12.11
C VAL A 158 16.32 -20.79 11.15
N GLU A 159 16.21 -21.31 9.94
CA GLU A 159 17.29 -21.29 8.96
C GLU A 159 17.52 -19.86 8.46
N ILE A 160 16.44 -19.11 8.20
CA ILE A 160 16.49 -17.67 7.90
C ILE A 160 17.17 -16.91 9.04
N ALA A 161 16.85 -17.23 10.30
CA ALA A 161 17.50 -16.60 11.45
C ALA A 161 19.02 -16.94 11.51
N GLY A 162 19.40 -18.17 11.13
CA GLY A 162 20.79 -18.59 10.99
C GLY A 162 21.55 -17.83 9.90
N TYR A 163 20.95 -17.63 8.72
CA TYR A 163 21.53 -16.79 7.66
C TYR A 163 21.71 -15.34 8.14
N LYS A 164 20.68 -14.74 8.76
CA LYS A 164 20.77 -13.39 9.35
C LYS A 164 21.91 -13.27 10.37
N HIS A 165 22.08 -14.27 11.24
CA HIS A 165 23.16 -14.29 12.22
C HIS A 165 24.54 -14.32 11.55
N ARG A 166 24.75 -15.23 10.59
CA ARG A 166 26.02 -15.31 9.84
C ARG A 166 26.34 -14.02 9.12
N SER A 167 25.37 -13.45 8.41
CA SER A 167 25.53 -12.19 7.68
C SER A 167 25.81 -11.01 8.61
N LEU A 168 25.14 -10.92 9.77
CA LEU A 168 25.44 -9.89 10.78
C LEU A 168 26.88 -9.98 11.30
N LYS A 169 27.40 -11.20 11.53
CA LYS A 169 28.81 -11.41 11.90
C LYS A 169 29.76 -10.97 10.80
N THR A 170 29.46 -11.32 9.54
CA THR A 170 30.24 -10.87 8.38
C THR A 170 30.28 -9.35 8.31
N TYR A 171 29.13 -8.69 8.47
CA TYR A 171 29.02 -7.23 8.48
C TYR A 171 29.92 -6.59 9.55
N PHE A 172 29.82 -7.02 10.80
CA PHE A 172 30.66 -6.45 11.86
C PHE A 172 32.14 -6.77 11.70
N ARG A 173 32.51 -7.91 11.13
CA ARG A 173 33.91 -8.24 10.83
C ARG A 173 34.52 -7.33 9.76
N LYS A 174 33.70 -6.80 8.84
CA LYS A 174 34.11 -5.91 7.75
C LYS A 174 34.13 -4.45 8.19
N HIS A 175 33.11 -4.03 8.96
CA HIS A 175 32.80 -2.62 9.21
C HIS A 175 33.07 -2.14 10.64
N LEU A 176 33.41 -3.06 11.55
CA LEU A 176 33.95 -2.75 12.87
C LEU A 176 35.32 -3.41 13.03
N ASP A 177 36.13 -2.89 13.96
CA ASP A 177 37.41 -3.49 14.30
C ASP A 177 37.22 -4.97 14.69
N ARG A 178 37.99 -5.84 14.03
CA ARG A 178 37.84 -7.31 13.99
C ARG A 178 37.99 -7.97 15.36
N TYR A 179 38.53 -7.22 16.34
CA TYR A 179 38.74 -7.63 17.73
C TYR A 179 37.90 -6.84 18.74
N SER A 180 36.95 -6.02 18.27
CA SER A 180 36.08 -5.29 19.19
C SER A 180 35.22 -6.28 19.99
N LEU A 181 35.33 -6.21 21.31
CA LEU A 181 34.51 -6.96 22.26
C LEU A 181 33.02 -6.86 21.88
N THR A 182 32.60 -5.73 21.29
CA THR A 182 31.26 -5.46 20.79
C THR A 182 30.82 -6.42 19.67
N ALA A 183 31.65 -6.72 18.68
CA ALA A 183 31.32 -7.68 17.62
C ALA A 183 31.12 -9.10 18.17
N CYS A 184 31.97 -9.50 19.14
CA CYS A 184 31.82 -10.76 19.86
C CYS A 184 30.50 -10.82 20.66
N VAL A 185 30.18 -9.76 21.42
CA VAL A 185 28.94 -9.67 22.19
C VAL A 185 27.72 -9.75 21.28
N VAL A 186 27.68 -9.00 20.17
CA VAL A 186 26.54 -9.06 19.24
C VAL A 186 26.43 -10.41 18.56
N SER A 187 27.55 -11.07 18.24
CA SER A 187 27.55 -12.45 17.74
C SER A 187 26.95 -13.41 18.77
N ILE A 188 27.36 -13.36 20.03
CA ILE A 188 26.82 -14.25 21.07
C ILE A 188 25.32 -14.00 21.26
N MET A 189 24.90 -12.73 21.32
CA MET A 189 23.50 -12.34 21.50
C MET A 189 22.62 -12.79 20.33
N SER A 190 23.09 -12.59 19.10
CA SER A 190 22.34 -13.03 17.92
C SER A 190 22.28 -14.55 17.80
N GLN A 191 23.33 -15.27 18.21
CA GLN A 191 23.29 -16.74 18.30
C GLN A 191 22.27 -17.18 19.37
N LEU A 192 22.29 -16.57 20.56
CA LEU A 192 21.32 -16.84 21.62
C LEU A 192 19.88 -16.59 21.15
N TYR A 193 19.64 -15.53 20.38
CA TYR A 193 18.34 -15.26 19.77
C TYR A 193 17.89 -16.35 18.78
N VAL A 194 18.80 -16.89 17.97
CA VAL A 194 18.50 -18.05 17.11
C VAL A 194 18.09 -19.26 17.97
N TRP A 195 18.84 -19.58 19.03
CA TRP A 195 18.51 -20.67 19.95
C TRP A 195 17.14 -20.48 20.62
N ILE A 196 16.86 -19.27 21.11
CA ILE A 196 15.55 -18.92 21.69
C ILE A 196 14.45 -19.10 20.63
N SER A 197 14.67 -18.61 19.41
CA SER A 197 13.71 -18.75 18.31
C SER A 197 13.46 -20.22 17.93
N CYS A 198 14.50 -21.06 17.93
CA CYS A 198 14.36 -22.51 17.77
C CYS A 198 13.49 -23.11 18.88
N LEU A 199 13.76 -22.76 20.14
CA LEU A 199 13.03 -23.27 21.28
C LEU A 199 11.55 -22.84 21.23
N TYR A 200 11.27 -21.59 20.89
CA TYR A 200 9.91 -21.11 20.66
C TYR A 200 9.24 -21.79 19.46
N GLY A 201 9.97 -22.05 18.37
CA GLY A 201 9.48 -22.79 17.20
C GLY A 201 9.19 -24.27 17.47
N LEU A 202 9.78 -24.86 18.52
CA LEU A 202 9.40 -26.18 19.03
C LEU A 202 8.11 -26.14 19.86
N ILE A 203 7.78 -24.98 20.45
CA ILE A 203 6.62 -24.79 21.34
C ILE A 203 5.38 -24.28 20.58
N LYS A 204 5.57 -23.45 19.54
CA LYS A 204 4.51 -23.03 18.61
C LYS A 204 4.68 -23.74 17.28
N PRO A 205 3.71 -24.54 16.81
CA PRO A 205 3.76 -25.07 15.45
C PRO A 205 3.90 -23.87 14.49
N GLU A 206 4.92 -23.92 13.62
CA GLU A 206 5.22 -22.85 12.67
C GLU A 206 3.94 -22.42 11.94
N MET A 207 3.60 -21.13 12.05
CA MET A 207 2.68 -20.52 11.11
C MET A 207 3.34 -20.65 9.74
N ARG A 208 2.89 -21.63 8.94
CA ARG A 208 3.24 -21.73 7.53
C ARG A 208 2.95 -20.38 6.90
N TYR A 209 3.99 -19.73 6.37
CA TYR A 209 3.80 -18.60 5.48
C TYR A 209 2.98 -19.13 4.30
N ASN A 210 1.74 -18.66 4.19
CA ASN A 210 0.83 -19.18 3.18
C ASN A 210 1.36 -18.84 1.78
N GLN A 211 1.17 -19.78 0.86
CA GLN A 211 1.35 -19.59 -0.57
C GLN A 211 0.29 -18.59 -1.05
N ASP A 212 0.54 -17.29 -0.84
CA ASP A 212 -0.34 -16.20 -1.24
C ASP A 212 0.04 -15.64 -2.64
N SER A 213 0.84 -16.37 -3.42
CA SER A 213 1.26 -15.98 -4.78
C SER A 213 0.09 -15.89 -5.76
N ASP A 214 -0.84 -16.86 -5.68
CA ASP A 214 -1.84 -17.07 -6.73
C ASP A 214 -2.98 -16.04 -6.67
N LEU A 215 -3.10 -15.29 -5.58
CA LEU A 215 -4.12 -14.24 -5.44
C LEU A 215 -3.65 -12.90 -6.01
N PHE A 216 -2.34 -12.65 -5.99
CA PHE A 216 -1.78 -11.31 -6.22
C PHE A 216 -1.81 -10.87 -7.69
N GLU A 217 -1.71 -11.81 -8.65
CA GLU A 217 -1.80 -11.50 -10.08
C GLU A 217 -3.12 -10.82 -10.48
N SER A 218 -4.17 -10.96 -9.67
CA SER A 218 -5.49 -10.37 -9.94
C SER A 218 -5.71 -8.96 -9.39
N ILE A 219 -4.82 -8.45 -8.52
CA ILE A 219 -5.14 -7.32 -7.63
C ILE A 219 -4.94 -5.95 -8.28
N TRP A 220 -4.05 -5.83 -9.26
CA TRP A 220 -3.67 -4.54 -9.84
C TRP A 220 -3.68 -4.54 -11.38
N SER A 221 -4.53 -5.35 -12.00
CA SER A 221 -4.73 -5.28 -13.45
C SER A 221 -5.28 -3.89 -13.81
N VAL A 222 -4.58 -3.20 -14.69
CA VAL A 222 -4.87 -1.84 -15.14
C VAL A 222 -6.35 -1.71 -15.57
N SER A 223 -7.04 -0.77 -14.92
CA SER A 223 -8.35 -0.21 -15.30
C SER A 223 -9.50 -1.20 -15.45
N ASN A 224 -10.13 -1.60 -14.33
CA ASN A 224 -11.49 -2.11 -14.37
C ASN A 224 -12.47 -1.06 -13.83
N VAL A 225 -13.52 -0.78 -14.61
CA VAL A 225 -14.64 0.12 -14.24
C VAL A 225 -15.40 -0.40 -12.99
N ASN A 226 -15.20 -1.68 -12.63
CA ASN A 226 -15.92 -2.39 -11.58
C ASN A 226 -15.11 -2.53 -10.27
N GLU A 227 -14.18 -1.61 -10.00
CA GLU A 227 -13.41 -1.58 -8.76
C GLU A 227 -14.10 -0.73 -7.68
N VAL A 228 -14.30 -1.34 -6.50
CA VAL A 228 -14.94 -0.70 -5.34
C VAL A 228 -13.96 -0.68 -4.17
N LEU A 229 -13.65 0.50 -3.67
CA LEU A 229 -12.98 0.66 -2.39
C LEU A 229 -14.01 0.68 -1.27
N VAL A 230 -13.88 -0.24 -0.31
CA VAL A 230 -14.66 -0.25 0.92
C VAL A 230 -13.76 0.21 2.08
N ILE A 231 -14.13 1.32 2.71
CA ILE A 231 -13.42 1.88 3.86
C ILE A 231 -14.26 1.63 5.11
N GLY A 232 -13.81 0.75 6.00
CA GLY A 232 -14.54 0.48 7.24
C GLY A 232 -13.87 -0.55 8.12
N ASP A 233 -14.26 -0.59 9.39
CA ASP A 233 -13.76 -1.61 10.30
C ASP A 233 -14.48 -2.95 10.10
N GLN A 234 -13.79 -4.05 10.40
CA GLN A 234 -14.33 -5.40 10.24
C GLN A 234 -15.57 -5.59 11.11
N CYS A 235 -16.74 -5.59 10.48
CA CYS A 235 -18.03 -5.80 11.13
C CYS A 235 -18.96 -6.65 10.24
N ARG A 236 -20.04 -7.17 10.82
CA ARG A 236 -21.00 -8.03 10.10
C ARG A 236 -21.58 -7.34 8.85
N LEU A 237 -21.84 -6.03 8.96
CA LEU A 237 -22.31 -5.21 7.84
C LEU A 237 -21.28 -5.18 6.70
N LEU A 238 -20.02 -4.87 7.02
CA LEU A 238 -18.95 -4.82 6.03
C LEU A 238 -18.81 -6.18 5.31
N TYR A 239 -18.80 -7.28 6.05
CA TYR A 239 -18.69 -8.61 5.43
C TYR A 239 -19.87 -8.92 4.52
N ALA A 240 -21.10 -8.58 4.93
CA ALA A 240 -22.28 -8.80 4.12
C ALA A 240 -22.27 -7.98 2.82
N VAL A 241 -21.85 -6.71 2.88
CA VAL A 241 -21.73 -5.86 1.68
C VAL A 241 -20.63 -6.37 0.75
N VAL A 242 -19.43 -6.62 1.29
CA VAL A 242 -18.27 -7.09 0.52
C VAL A 242 -18.57 -8.40 -0.20
N MET A 243 -19.20 -9.37 0.49
CA MET A 243 -19.59 -10.65 -0.11
C MET A 243 -20.57 -10.47 -1.28
N ARG A 244 -21.56 -9.58 -1.15
CA ARG A 244 -22.54 -9.36 -2.21
C ARG A 244 -21.95 -8.59 -3.39
N LEU A 245 -21.09 -7.61 -3.13
CA LEU A 245 -20.34 -6.91 -4.19
C LEU A 245 -19.50 -7.90 -4.99
N ALA A 246 -18.70 -8.72 -4.31
CA ALA A 246 -17.89 -9.75 -4.96
C ALA A 246 -18.74 -10.74 -5.78
N ALA A 247 -19.87 -11.19 -5.22
CA ALA A 247 -20.80 -12.10 -5.91
C ALA A 247 -21.45 -11.49 -7.16
N ARG A 248 -21.62 -10.16 -7.20
CA ARG A 248 -22.11 -9.42 -8.38
C ARG A 248 -21.03 -9.09 -9.41
N GLY A 249 -19.79 -9.53 -9.21
CA GLY A 249 -18.74 -9.28 -10.20
C GLY A 249 -17.95 -7.98 -9.98
N TYR A 250 -18.02 -7.36 -8.80
CA TYR A 250 -17.10 -6.28 -8.41
C TYR A 250 -15.75 -6.79 -7.90
N VAL A 251 -14.68 -6.07 -8.23
CA VAL A 251 -13.37 -6.24 -7.61
C VAL A 251 -13.33 -5.30 -6.40
N VAL A 252 -13.26 -5.87 -5.20
CA VAL A 252 -13.43 -5.13 -3.96
C VAL A 252 -12.10 -5.00 -3.24
N VAL A 253 -11.67 -3.78 -2.97
CA VAL A 253 -10.54 -3.51 -2.08
C VAL A 253 -11.09 -3.03 -0.76
N VAL A 254 -10.74 -3.70 0.34
CA VAL A 254 -11.23 -3.38 1.68
C VAL A 254 -10.09 -2.86 2.53
N GLU A 255 -10.21 -1.63 3.01
CA GLU A 255 -9.27 -1.03 3.95
C GLU A 255 -9.65 -1.40 5.39
N THR A 256 -8.76 -2.08 6.10
CA THR A 256 -8.98 -2.58 7.46
C THR A 256 -7.76 -2.39 8.37
N SER A 257 -7.93 -2.48 9.70
CA SER A 257 -6.82 -2.45 10.66
C SER A 257 -6.11 -3.80 10.79
N ASP A 258 -6.76 -4.91 10.44
CA ASP A 258 -6.21 -6.26 10.58
C ASP A 258 -6.50 -7.14 9.35
N PRO A 259 -5.78 -6.93 8.23
CA PRO A 259 -6.03 -7.68 7.00
C PRO A 259 -5.66 -9.17 7.10
N GLN A 260 -4.88 -9.59 8.10
CA GLN A 260 -4.39 -10.97 8.21
C GLN A 260 -5.44 -11.94 8.73
N THR A 261 -6.38 -11.45 9.55
CA THR A 261 -7.49 -12.25 10.09
C THR A 261 -8.72 -12.23 9.19
N ALA A 262 -8.67 -11.46 8.09
CA ALA A 262 -9.79 -11.27 7.21
C ALA A 262 -10.11 -12.55 6.40
N PRO A 263 -11.41 -12.82 6.11
CA PRO A 263 -11.81 -14.00 5.37
C PRO A 263 -11.35 -13.94 3.91
N ARG A 264 -10.98 -15.09 3.37
CA ARG A 264 -10.65 -15.23 1.94
C ARG A 264 -11.94 -15.25 1.13
N ILE A 265 -12.14 -14.20 0.33
CA ILE A 265 -13.30 -14.06 -0.55
C ILE A 265 -12.74 -13.81 -1.96
N PRO A 266 -13.16 -14.58 -2.98
CA PRO A 266 -12.74 -14.32 -4.35
C PRO A 266 -13.02 -12.88 -4.76
N ARG A 267 -12.07 -12.24 -5.45
CA ARG A 267 -12.19 -10.85 -5.96
C ARG A 267 -12.26 -9.79 -4.85
N VAL A 268 -11.88 -10.15 -3.61
CA VAL A 268 -11.75 -9.23 -2.48
C VAL A 268 -10.29 -9.18 -2.01
N SER A 269 -9.75 -7.98 -1.91
CA SER A 269 -8.40 -7.72 -1.41
C SER A 269 -8.45 -6.94 -0.11
N TRP A 270 -7.83 -7.46 0.94
CA TRP A 270 -7.77 -6.81 2.25
C TRP A 270 -6.46 -6.08 2.42
N VAL A 271 -6.55 -4.76 2.62
CA VAL A 271 -5.42 -3.84 2.68
C VAL A 271 -5.43 -3.12 4.02
N THR A 272 -4.26 -2.93 4.64
CA THR A 272 -4.18 -2.15 5.88
C THR A 272 -4.43 -0.67 5.62
N SER A 273 -5.08 0.02 6.57
CA SER A 273 -5.15 1.49 6.59
C SER A 273 -3.78 2.19 6.57
N GLU A 274 -2.69 1.48 6.81
CA GLU A 274 -1.34 1.99 6.61
C GLU A 274 -1.05 2.31 5.13
N TYR A 275 -1.57 1.50 4.20
CA TYR A 275 -1.33 1.66 2.77
C TYR A 275 -1.82 3.02 2.28
N THR A 276 -3.09 3.35 2.51
CA THR A 276 -3.69 4.62 2.06
C THR A 276 -3.05 5.84 2.72
N LYS A 277 -2.49 5.67 3.93
CA LYS A 277 -1.73 6.72 4.62
C LYS A 277 -0.34 6.96 4.01
N LYS A 278 0.36 5.90 3.58
CA LYS A 278 1.77 5.97 3.16
C LYS A 278 2.00 5.96 1.65
N VAL A 279 1.10 5.37 0.87
CA VAL A 279 1.26 5.24 -0.59
C VAL A 279 1.43 6.62 -1.25
N PRO A 280 2.35 6.78 -2.22
CA PRO A 280 2.45 7.98 -3.02
C PRO A 280 1.10 8.32 -3.65
N LYS A 281 0.72 9.60 -3.67
CA LYS A 281 -0.61 10.02 -4.19
C LYS A 281 -0.86 9.54 -5.62
N LYS A 282 0.21 9.50 -6.42
CA LYS A 282 0.20 9.05 -7.83
C LYS A 282 0.19 7.54 -8.02
N ASP A 283 0.47 6.78 -6.95
CA ASP A 283 0.52 5.32 -6.96
C ASP A 283 -0.72 4.73 -6.27
N CYS A 284 -1.54 5.59 -5.63
CA CYS A 284 -2.84 5.18 -5.11
C CYS A 284 -3.77 4.83 -6.29
N PRO A 285 -4.44 3.66 -6.24
CA PRO A 285 -5.40 3.23 -7.26
C PRO A 285 -6.59 4.18 -7.36
N GLU A 286 -7.14 4.30 -8.57
CA GLU A 286 -8.39 5.02 -8.80
C GLU A 286 -9.53 4.02 -8.75
N PHE A 287 -10.54 4.31 -7.93
CA PHE A 287 -11.69 3.45 -7.76
C PHE A 287 -12.91 4.09 -8.42
N GLY A 288 -13.66 3.28 -9.18
CA GLY A 288 -14.96 3.71 -9.72
C GLY A 288 -15.97 4.00 -8.61
N TRP A 289 -15.80 3.35 -7.45
CA TRP A 289 -16.64 3.50 -6.28
C TRP A 289 -15.86 3.57 -4.98
N THR A 290 -16.29 4.44 -4.08
CA THR A 290 -15.85 4.43 -2.67
C THR A 290 -17.05 4.29 -1.74
N LEU A 291 -17.13 3.15 -1.06
CA LEU A 291 -18.10 2.89 -0.01
C LEU A 291 -17.43 3.09 1.35
N CYS A 292 -17.87 4.07 2.13
CA CYS A 292 -17.43 4.25 3.51
C CYS A 292 -18.47 3.67 4.47
N LEU A 293 -18.07 2.66 5.24
CA LEU A 293 -18.83 2.06 6.33
C LEU A 293 -18.16 2.47 7.65
N GLY A 294 -18.53 3.62 8.20
CA GLY A 294 -17.79 4.18 9.33
C GLY A 294 -18.16 5.60 9.70
N SER A 295 -17.17 6.45 9.94
CA SER A 295 -17.39 7.85 10.30
C SER A 295 -17.15 8.79 9.10
N THR A 296 -17.85 9.92 9.11
CA THR A 296 -17.67 10.99 8.10
C THR A 296 -16.24 11.52 8.10
N GLU A 297 -15.58 11.52 9.26
CA GLU A 297 -14.19 11.94 9.44
C GLU A 297 -13.23 11.06 8.62
N ARG A 298 -13.49 9.75 8.56
CA ARG A 298 -12.65 8.81 7.81
C ARG A 298 -12.77 9.04 6.30
N LEU A 299 -13.99 9.25 5.80
CA LEU A 299 -14.21 9.60 4.39
C LEU A 299 -13.57 10.95 4.04
N LYS A 300 -13.73 11.97 4.90
CA LYS A 300 -13.09 13.29 4.71
C LYS A 300 -11.57 13.20 4.71
N ALA A 301 -10.97 12.41 5.61
CA ALA A 301 -9.52 12.21 5.64
C ALA A 301 -9.01 11.57 4.34
N TYR A 302 -9.75 10.59 3.81
CA TYR A 302 -9.45 9.96 2.52
C TYR A 302 -9.55 10.97 1.36
N GLN A 303 -10.64 11.74 1.30
CA GLN A 303 -10.85 12.79 0.28
C GLN A 303 -9.74 13.85 0.32
N GLN A 304 -9.36 14.32 1.52
CA GLN A 304 -8.31 15.32 1.68
C GLN A 304 -6.94 14.78 1.25
N ARG A 305 -6.63 13.51 1.56
CA ARG A 305 -5.36 12.88 1.18
C ARG A 305 -5.20 12.79 -0.34
N PHE A 306 -6.27 12.39 -1.03
CA PHE A 306 -6.27 12.15 -2.48
C PHE A 306 -7.04 13.22 -3.28
N SER A 307 -7.08 14.46 -2.79
CA SER A 307 -7.80 15.57 -3.44
C SER A 307 -7.37 15.90 -4.87
N CYS A 308 -6.20 15.43 -5.30
CA CYS A 308 -5.70 15.57 -6.66
C CYS A 308 -6.20 14.47 -7.62
N ARG A 309 -7.02 13.52 -7.14
CA ARG A 309 -7.57 12.43 -7.94
C ARG A 309 -9.04 12.69 -8.25
N MET A 310 -9.49 12.15 -9.38
CA MET A 310 -10.91 12.01 -9.65
C MET A 310 -11.43 10.88 -8.76
N PHE A 311 -12.42 11.18 -7.93
CA PHE A 311 -13.16 10.14 -7.23
C PHE A 311 -14.37 9.75 -8.08
N GLY A 312 -14.61 8.45 -8.21
CA GLY A 312 -15.89 7.95 -8.68
C GLY A 312 -17.00 8.18 -7.67
N SER A 313 -18.12 7.46 -7.82
CA SER A 313 -19.27 7.61 -6.94
C SER A 313 -18.94 7.23 -5.50
N GLN A 314 -19.50 7.96 -4.53
CA GLN A 314 -19.21 7.78 -3.11
C GLN A 314 -20.47 7.57 -2.29
N LEU A 315 -20.49 6.52 -1.50
CA LEU A 315 -21.59 6.20 -0.58
C LEU A 315 -21.06 6.11 0.85
N LEU A 316 -21.62 6.89 1.77
CA LEU A 316 -21.32 6.80 3.20
C LEU A 316 -22.50 6.18 3.94
N ILE A 317 -22.24 5.04 4.57
CA ILE A 317 -23.11 4.44 5.58
C ILE A 317 -22.44 4.72 6.91
N GLN A 318 -22.88 5.78 7.59
CA GLN A 318 -22.34 6.12 8.89
C GLN A 318 -22.74 5.02 9.87
N THR A 319 -21.78 4.30 10.42
CA THR A 319 -21.98 3.36 11.51
C THR A 319 -21.41 4.01 12.76
N GLY A 320 -22.23 4.32 13.75
CA GLY A 320 -21.88 4.99 15.00
C GLY A 320 -21.02 4.14 15.95
N VAL A 321 -20.35 3.12 15.41
CA VAL A 321 -19.47 2.23 16.14
C VAL A 321 -18.05 2.52 15.67
N GLU A 322 -17.32 3.39 16.38
CA GLU A 322 -15.85 3.34 16.35
C GLU A 322 -15.44 2.08 17.13
N THR A 323 -15.44 0.93 16.46
CA THR A 323 -15.09 -0.35 17.10
C THR A 323 -13.60 -0.37 17.45
N LYS A 324 -13.26 0.02 18.67
CA LYS A 324 -12.10 -0.58 19.36
C LYS A 324 -12.45 -2.03 19.66
N VAL A 325 -12.02 -2.93 18.76
CA VAL A 325 -11.72 -4.37 18.92
C VAL A 325 -12.53 -5.19 19.95
N ALA A 326 -13.12 -6.27 19.42
CA ALA A 326 -13.49 -7.52 20.09
C ALA A 326 -14.68 -7.49 21.07
N ASP A 327 -15.89 -7.52 20.51
CA ASP A 327 -16.93 -8.39 21.07
C ASP A 327 -17.89 -8.85 19.97
N GLN A 328 -18.30 -10.11 20.01
CA GLN A 328 -19.18 -10.74 19.00
C GLN A 328 -20.63 -10.21 19.05
N ASN A 329 -20.92 -9.24 19.91
CA ASN A 329 -22.21 -8.56 20.02
C ASN A 329 -22.09 -7.15 19.42
N ASN A 330 -22.22 -7.07 18.09
CA ASN A 330 -22.26 -5.81 17.34
C ASN A 330 -23.62 -5.10 17.49
N THR A 331 -23.84 -4.37 18.59
CA THR A 331 -24.98 -3.44 18.68
C THR A 331 -24.65 -2.14 17.94
N ILE A 332 -25.38 -1.85 16.86
CA ILE A 332 -25.23 -0.62 16.06
C ILE A 332 -25.93 0.51 16.81
N GLU A 333 -25.20 1.40 17.49
CA GLU A 333 -25.81 2.42 18.36
C GLU A 333 -26.35 3.66 17.63
N LYS A 334 -25.81 3.99 16.45
CA LYS A 334 -26.36 5.01 15.53
C LYS A 334 -26.01 4.64 14.11
N ALA A 335 -26.90 4.84 13.15
CA ALA A 335 -26.50 4.79 11.75
C ALA A 335 -27.16 5.94 10.97
N VAL A 336 -26.36 6.64 10.17
CA VAL A 336 -26.79 7.77 9.34
C VAL A 336 -26.29 7.50 7.93
N VAL A 337 -27.20 7.27 6.99
CA VAL A 337 -26.83 7.12 5.59
C VAL A 337 -26.68 8.52 4.99
N GLY A 338 -25.50 8.83 4.48
CA GLY A 338 -25.23 10.01 3.67
C GLY A 338 -24.66 9.59 2.33
N GLU A 339 -25.32 9.90 1.23
CA GLU A 339 -24.68 9.85 -0.08
C GLU A 339 -24.16 11.26 -0.36
N THR A 340 -22.86 11.41 -0.59
CA THR A 340 -22.30 12.65 -1.11
C THR A 340 -22.10 12.46 -2.61
N GLY A 341 -23.18 12.63 -3.37
CA GLY A 341 -23.05 13.00 -4.77
C GLY A 341 -22.32 14.34 -4.82
N VAL A 342 -21.29 14.44 -5.66
CA VAL A 342 -20.48 15.66 -5.69
C VAL A 342 -21.32 16.76 -6.35
N ASP A 343 -21.87 17.69 -5.56
CA ASP A 343 -22.34 18.97 -6.06
C ASP A 343 -21.13 19.88 -6.29
N TRP A 344 -20.63 19.91 -7.52
CA TRP A 344 -19.49 20.75 -7.92
C TRP A 344 -19.82 22.26 -7.91
N LEU A 345 -21.05 22.67 -7.59
CA LEU A 345 -21.54 24.03 -7.77
C LEU A 345 -21.53 24.92 -6.51
N GLU A 346 -21.23 24.40 -5.32
CA GLU A 346 -21.11 25.26 -4.11
C GLU A 346 -19.68 25.75 -3.82
N TRP A 347 -18.77 25.65 -4.79
CA TRP A 347 -17.48 26.37 -4.81
C TRP A 347 -17.39 27.33 -6.01
N GLY A 348 -18.42 28.15 -6.26
CA GLY A 348 -18.22 29.43 -6.93
C GLY A 348 -17.73 30.50 -5.93
N PRO A 349 -16.95 31.53 -6.29
CA PRO A 349 -16.02 31.78 -7.38
C PRO A 349 -14.61 32.11 -6.83
N LEU A 350 -14.01 31.23 -6.01
CA LEU A 350 -12.65 31.45 -5.45
C LEU A 350 -11.55 30.76 -6.28
N ALA A 351 -11.87 29.67 -6.97
CA ALA A 351 -10.93 28.98 -7.87
C ALA A 351 -10.70 29.76 -9.18
N LEU A 352 -11.68 30.55 -9.65
CA LEU A 352 -11.51 31.41 -10.83
C LEU A 352 -10.58 32.60 -10.53
N CYS A 353 -10.57 33.11 -9.29
CA CYS A 353 -9.68 34.21 -8.88
C CYS A 353 -8.21 33.80 -8.74
N LEU A 354 -7.92 32.53 -8.44
CA LEU A 354 -6.54 32.02 -8.34
C LEU A 354 -5.99 31.59 -9.72
N TRP A 355 -6.86 31.20 -10.65
CA TRP A 355 -6.48 30.87 -12.02
C TRP A 355 -6.29 32.10 -12.92
N LEU A 356 -7.11 33.15 -12.74
CA LEU A 356 -7.00 34.42 -13.49
C LEU A 356 -5.77 35.26 -13.10
N ASN A 357 -5.20 35.06 -11.90
CA ASN A 357 -4.00 35.79 -11.46
C ASN A 357 -2.66 35.09 -11.79
N SER A 358 -2.70 33.88 -12.36
CA SER A 358 -1.48 33.12 -12.74
C SER A 358 -1.27 32.98 -14.25
N SER A 359 -2.13 33.62 -15.07
CA SER A 359 -2.12 33.49 -16.53
C SER A 359 -1.82 34.82 -17.24
N GLY A 360 -0.55 35.23 -17.20
CA GLY A 360 0.16 35.84 -18.33
C GLY A 360 -0.02 37.33 -18.63
N SER A 361 1.00 38.12 -18.30
CA SER A 361 1.54 39.10 -19.25
C SER A 361 2.22 38.33 -20.40
N GLY A 362 1.74 38.46 -21.63
CA GLY A 362 2.39 37.82 -22.77
C GLY A 362 1.55 37.89 -24.04
N SER A 363 1.91 38.83 -24.90
CA SER A 363 1.22 39.21 -26.13
C SER A 363 1.16 38.10 -27.20
N ALA A 364 -0.06 37.90 -27.73
CA ALA A 364 -0.49 37.60 -29.10
C ALA A 364 0.41 36.79 -30.08
N LYS A 365 -0.19 35.76 -30.71
CA LYS A 365 -0.51 35.79 -32.16
C LYS A 365 -1.46 34.65 -32.60
N ASN A 366 -2.50 35.05 -33.32
CA ASN A 366 -3.48 34.25 -34.06
C ASN A 366 -2.85 33.41 -35.19
N SER A 367 -3.37 32.20 -35.41
CA SER A 367 -3.44 31.58 -36.74
C SER A 367 -4.55 30.53 -36.80
N ARG A 368 -5.51 30.77 -37.71
CA ARG A 368 -6.65 29.91 -38.10
C ARG A 368 -6.22 28.71 -38.97
N LYS A 369 -7.17 27.76 -39.13
CA LYS A 369 -7.31 26.65 -40.13
C LYS A 369 -6.98 25.26 -39.54
N ASN A 370 -7.75 24.18 -39.73
CA ASN A 370 -8.92 23.86 -40.56
C ASN A 370 -9.69 22.70 -39.91
N ASN A 371 -11.03 22.71 -40.05
CA ASN A 371 -11.90 21.54 -39.88
C ASN A 371 -11.79 20.66 -41.14
N GLU A 372 -11.56 19.36 -40.99
CA GLU A 372 -11.99 18.36 -41.98
C GLU A 372 -12.64 17.18 -41.25
N LEU A 373 -13.93 16.99 -41.55
CA LEU A 373 -14.67 15.76 -41.32
C LEU A 373 -14.06 14.66 -42.19
N VAL A 374 -13.61 13.57 -41.57
CA VAL A 374 -13.40 12.30 -42.28
C VAL A 374 -14.62 11.43 -42.03
N THR A 375 -15.25 11.07 -43.14
CA THR A 375 -16.49 10.32 -43.30
C THR A 375 -16.40 8.91 -42.72
N THR A 376 -17.43 8.56 -41.97
CA THR A 376 -17.82 7.22 -41.54
C THR A 376 -18.13 6.35 -42.77
N ASP A 377 -17.22 5.46 -43.19
CA ASP A 377 -17.63 4.23 -43.91
C ASP A 377 -16.58 3.11 -43.98
N ASP A 378 -15.32 3.32 -43.57
CA ASP A 378 -14.27 2.29 -43.71
C ASP A 378 -14.01 1.42 -42.46
N LEU A 379 -14.83 1.47 -41.42
CA LEU A 379 -14.65 0.65 -40.19
C LEU A 379 -15.73 -0.44 -39.97
N LYS A 380 -16.52 -0.78 -41.00
CA LYS A 380 -17.63 -1.75 -40.86
C LYS A 380 -17.33 -3.19 -41.22
N LYS A 381 -16.07 -3.58 -41.42
CA LYS A 381 -15.71 -4.98 -41.70
C LYS A 381 -14.46 -5.41 -40.96
N GLU A 382 -14.58 -5.56 -39.64
CA GLU A 382 -13.83 -6.54 -38.81
C GLU A 382 -14.16 -6.32 -37.33
N HIS A 383 -15.41 -6.58 -36.93
CA HIS A 383 -15.75 -6.81 -35.52
C HIS A 383 -16.93 -7.76 -35.44
N GLN A 384 -16.66 -9.02 -35.78
CA GLN A 384 -17.54 -10.14 -35.46
C GLN A 384 -16.68 -11.32 -35.00
N SER A 385 -16.04 -11.13 -33.84
CA SER A 385 -15.49 -12.21 -33.03
C SER A 385 -15.75 -11.88 -31.56
N LEU A 386 -16.53 -12.75 -30.93
CA LEU A 386 -16.96 -12.72 -29.53
C LEU A 386 -15.78 -12.68 -28.56
N VAL A 387 -15.70 -11.66 -27.70
CA VAL A 387 -15.21 -11.72 -26.30
C VAL A 387 -15.87 -10.56 -25.53
N ASP A 388 -16.34 -10.86 -24.31
CA ASP A 388 -17.11 -10.02 -23.39
C ASP A 388 -16.60 -8.58 -23.21
N SER A 389 -17.43 -7.61 -23.57
CA SER A 389 -17.30 -6.22 -23.11
C SER A 389 -17.78 -6.11 -21.66
N PRO A 390 -17.00 -5.54 -20.72
CA PRO A 390 -17.42 -5.41 -19.33
C PRO A 390 -18.65 -4.50 -19.25
N GLN A 391 -19.78 -5.03 -18.76
CA GLN A 391 -20.96 -4.24 -18.43
C GLN A 391 -20.55 -3.09 -17.50
N GLN A 392 -20.81 -1.87 -17.94
CA GLN A 392 -20.68 -0.67 -17.12
C GLN A 392 -21.82 -0.71 -16.09
N VAL A 393 -21.47 -0.95 -14.82
CA VAL A 393 -22.45 -1.14 -13.75
C VAL A 393 -22.89 0.22 -13.20
N HIS A 394 -24.20 0.45 -13.05
CA HIS A 394 -24.78 1.77 -12.80
C HIS A 394 -24.72 2.15 -11.31
N VAL A 395 -24.88 3.44 -11.02
CA VAL A 395 -24.87 3.98 -9.64
C VAL A 395 -25.88 3.33 -8.73
N ASP A 396 -26.98 2.89 -9.31
CA ASP A 396 -28.07 2.34 -8.56
C ASP A 396 -27.81 0.88 -8.11
N ASP A 397 -26.94 0.14 -8.79
CA ASP A 397 -26.68 -1.28 -8.49
C ASP A 397 -25.97 -1.48 -7.13
N ILE A 398 -25.03 -0.59 -6.78
CA ILE A 398 -24.35 -0.64 -5.47
C ILE A 398 -25.25 -0.13 -4.37
N SER A 399 -26.02 0.91 -4.64
CA SER A 399 -26.94 1.50 -3.69
C SER A 399 -28.09 0.54 -3.34
N GLU A 400 -28.70 -0.12 -4.33
CA GLU A 400 -29.68 -1.19 -4.13
C GLU A 400 -29.08 -2.38 -3.38
N LEU A 401 -27.86 -2.80 -3.75
CA LEU A 401 -27.18 -3.88 -3.05
C LEU A 401 -26.95 -3.56 -1.57
N CYS A 402 -26.57 -2.33 -1.25
CA CYS A 402 -26.41 -1.88 0.13
C CYS A 402 -27.76 -1.86 0.87
N LEU A 403 -28.85 -1.41 0.23
CA LEU A 403 -30.20 -1.50 0.78
C LEU A 403 -30.60 -2.92 1.11
N ASP A 404 -30.45 -3.84 0.16
CA ASP A 404 -30.76 -5.26 0.34
C ASP A 404 -29.99 -5.85 1.52
N VAL A 405 -28.74 -5.41 1.73
CA VAL A 405 -27.90 -5.88 2.85
C VAL A 405 -28.46 -5.37 4.17
N LEU A 406 -28.77 -4.08 4.23
CA LEU A 406 -29.34 -3.46 5.43
C LEU A 406 -30.68 -4.08 5.81
N VAL A 407 -31.55 -4.34 4.83
CA VAL A 407 -32.84 -5.03 5.04
C VAL A 407 -32.61 -6.43 5.59
N GLY A 408 -31.75 -7.24 4.94
CA GLY A 408 -31.48 -8.60 5.40
C GLY A 408 -30.84 -8.68 6.79
N ILE A 409 -29.98 -7.72 7.16
CA ILE A 409 -29.43 -7.63 8.53
C ILE A 409 -30.54 -7.25 9.51
N SER A 410 -31.40 -6.28 9.16
CA SER A 410 -32.51 -5.85 10.01
C SER A 410 -33.51 -6.98 10.30
N GLU A 411 -33.74 -7.87 9.34
CA GLU A 411 -34.63 -9.03 9.50
C GLU A 411 -34.04 -10.13 10.39
N GLN A 412 -32.70 -10.22 10.44
CA GLN A 412 -31.99 -11.23 11.24
C GLN A 412 -31.69 -10.78 12.68
N GLU A 413 -31.72 -9.48 12.97
CA GLU A 413 -31.47 -9.00 14.33
C GLU A 413 -32.67 -9.13 15.24
N SER A 414 -32.42 -9.66 16.44
CA SER A 414 -33.40 -9.80 17.50
C SER A 414 -33.47 -8.57 18.43
N ASP A 415 -32.47 -7.69 18.39
CA ASP A 415 -32.46 -6.45 19.18
C ASP A 415 -33.33 -5.36 18.54
N THR A 416 -34.43 -5.03 19.24
CA THR A 416 -35.38 -3.99 18.84
C THR A 416 -34.76 -2.59 18.68
N THR A 417 -33.65 -2.28 19.35
CA THR A 417 -32.98 -0.98 19.24
C THR A 417 -32.22 -0.89 17.91
N THR A 418 -31.43 -1.92 17.62
CA THR A 418 -30.70 -2.09 16.36
C THR A 418 -31.64 -2.14 15.15
N GLN A 419 -32.77 -2.85 15.25
CA GLN A 419 -33.81 -2.87 14.21
C GLN A 419 -34.39 -1.48 13.91
N LYS A 420 -34.68 -0.66 14.93
CA LYS A 420 -35.19 0.71 14.72
C LYS A 420 -34.16 1.59 14.01
N ILE A 421 -32.88 1.43 14.35
CA ILE A 421 -31.79 2.18 13.74
C ILE A 421 -31.60 1.79 12.27
N LEU A 422 -31.59 0.48 11.99
CA LEU A 422 -31.49 -0.05 10.63
C LEU A 422 -32.71 0.36 9.79
N LYS A 423 -33.93 0.26 10.33
CA LYS A 423 -35.15 0.72 9.66
C LYS A 423 -35.10 2.21 9.32
N GLY A 424 -34.64 3.06 10.25
CA GLY A 424 -34.43 4.47 9.98
C GLY A 424 -33.37 4.75 8.91
N CYS A 425 -32.37 3.88 8.76
CA CYS A 425 -31.40 3.95 7.66
C CYS A 425 -32.01 3.53 6.33
N ILE A 426 -32.74 2.43 6.31
CA ILE A 426 -33.45 1.91 5.13
C ILE A 426 -34.45 2.94 4.62
N ASP A 427 -35.24 3.55 5.51
CA ASP A 427 -36.24 4.55 5.14
C ASP A 427 -35.59 5.80 4.54
N ARG A 428 -34.51 6.32 5.15
CA ARG A 428 -33.75 7.47 4.61
C ARG A 428 -33.08 7.16 3.28
N PHE A 429 -32.54 5.95 3.14
CA PHE A 429 -31.89 5.50 1.92
C PHE A 429 -32.93 5.33 0.79
N SER A 430 -34.05 4.65 1.06
CA SER A 430 -35.13 4.41 0.10
C SER A 430 -35.82 5.69 -0.37
N GLN A 431 -35.97 6.69 0.52
CA GLN A 431 -36.50 8.01 0.16
C GLN A 431 -35.58 8.79 -0.78
N ARG A 432 -34.27 8.52 -0.75
CA ARG A 432 -33.26 9.18 -1.58
C ARG A 432 -32.99 8.47 -2.91
N THR A 433 -33.16 7.15 -2.99
CA THR A 433 -33.03 6.42 -4.26
C THR A 433 -34.30 6.46 -5.10
N ARG A 434 -35.50 6.46 -4.51
CA ARG A 434 -36.78 6.53 -5.27
C ARG A 434 -36.91 7.68 -6.28
N PRO A 435 -36.38 8.90 -6.06
CA PRO A 435 -36.43 9.98 -7.04
C PRO A 435 -35.54 9.78 -8.27
N LEU A 436 -34.62 8.80 -8.28
CA LEU A 436 -33.80 8.47 -9.45
C LEU A 436 -34.51 7.48 -10.41
N TYR A 437 -35.65 6.91 -9.99
CA TYR A 437 -36.39 5.87 -10.71
C TYR A 437 -37.75 6.31 -11.29
N ASN A 438 -38.22 7.50 -10.95
CA ASN A 438 -39.41 8.13 -11.53
C ASN A 438 -38.97 9.30 -12.41
#